data_AF-A0A963VM93-F1
#
_entry.id   AF-A0A963VM93-F1
#
_cell.length_a   1.000
_cell.length_b   1.000
_cell.length_c   1.000
_cell.angle_alpha   90.00
_cell.angle_beta   90.00
_cell.angle_gamma   90.00
#
_symmetry.space_group_name_H-M   'P 1'
#
loop_
_entity.id
_entity.type
_entity.pdbx_description
1 polymer ?
#
loop_
_entity_poly.entity_id
_entity_poly.type
_entity_poly.pdbx_seq_one_letter_code
_entity_poly.pdbx_strand_id
1 'polypeptide(L)' 'LLRAVVDTIHRSVRRTDLLARIGGDEFVLLLPEIDQDAAHVMMPKLQATLLARMRERNWPVTFSIGVLTWR' A
#
# COMPACT_ATOMS: atom_id res chain seq x y z
N LEU A 1 13.99 -0.64 6.07
CA LEU A 1 12.57 -0.25 6.15
C LEU A 1 11.89 -0.22 4.78
N LEU A 2 12.22 0.72 3.89
CA LEU A 2 11.52 0.91 2.61
C LEU A 2 11.44 -0.33 1.71
N ARG A 3 12.51 -1.14 1.62
CA ARG A 3 12.46 -2.42 0.88
C ARG A 3 11.40 -3.37 1.43
N ALA A 4 11.28 -3.47 2.75
CA ALA A 4 10.26 -4.33 3.37
C ALA A 4 8.84 -3.81 3.12
N VAL A 5 8.65 -2.49 3.04
CA VAL A 5 7.37 -1.88 2.63
C VAL A 5 7.03 -2.31 1.20
N VAL A 6 7.96 -2.13 0.26
CA VAL A 6 7.80 -2.54 -1.15
C VAL A 6 7.50 -4.03 -1.28
N ASP A 7 8.26 -4.88 -0.60
CA ASP A 7 8.04 -6.34 -0.61
C ASP A 7 6.66 -6.73 -0.06
N THR A 8 6.16 -5.99 0.95
CA THR A 8 4.85 -6.25 1.56
C THR A 8 3.73 -5.81 0.63
N ILE A 9 3.87 -4.66 -0.01
CA ILE A 9 2.91 -4.17 -1.01
C ILE A 9 2.85 -5.15 -2.18
N HIS A 10 3.99 -5.56 -2.76
CA HIS A 10 4.01 -6.50 -3.89
C HIS A 10 3.33 -7.84 -3.61
N ARG A 11 3.36 -8.32 -2.36
CA ARG A 11 2.65 -9.55 -1.95
C ARG A 11 1.15 -9.35 -1.73
N SER A 12 0.70 -8.10 -1.62
CA SER A 12 -0.68 -7.72 -1.29
C SER A 12 -1.47 -7.22 -2.51
N VAL A 13 -0.81 -7.03 -3.66
CA VAL A 13 -1.41 -6.47 -4.88
C VAL A 13 -1.23 -7.41 -6.06
N ARG A 14 -2.00 -7.19 -7.13
CA ARG A 14 -1.95 -8.00 -8.35
C ARG A 14 -0.71 -7.63 -9.16
N ARG A 15 -0.29 -8.53 -10.06
CA ARG A 15 0.82 -8.27 -10.99
C ARG A 15 0.56 -7.10 -11.94
N THR A 16 -0.71 -6.82 -12.24
CA THR A 16 -1.15 -5.71 -13.10
C THR A 16 -1.11 -4.35 -12.39
N ASP A 17 -1.03 -4.35 -11.06
CA ASP A 17 -0.99 -3.14 -10.25
C ASP A 17 0.42 -2.56 -10.30
N LEU A 18 0.52 -1.24 -10.39
CA LEU A 18 1.80 -0.54 -10.41
C LEU A 18 2.10 0.04 -9.04
N LEU A 19 3.32 -0.20 -8.55
CA LEU A 19 3.88 0.46 -7.38
C LEU A 19 5.03 1.36 -7.83
N ALA A 20 4.96 2.65 -7.51
CA ALA A 20 6.01 3.62 -7.78
C ALA A 20 6.43 4.35 -6.50
N ARG A 21 7.70 4.76 -6.43
CA ARG A 21 8.22 5.64 -5.38
C ARG A 21 8.38 7.04 -5.97
N ILE A 22 7.70 8.02 -5.40
CA ILE A 22 7.69 9.40 -5.93
C ILE A 22 8.88 10.19 -5.38
N GLY A 23 9.21 9.97 -4.11
CA GLY A 23 10.32 10.62 -3.41
C GLY A 23 10.35 10.17 -1.96
N GLY A 24 11.45 10.41 -1.24
CA GLY A 24 11.49 10.15 0.21
C GLY A 24 10.96 8.76 0.60
N ASP A 25 9.95 8.71 1.46
CA ASP A 25 9.18 7.52 1.84
C ASP A 25 7.77 7.49 1.21
N GLU A 26 7.53 8.30 0.19
CA GLU A 26 6.25 8.43 -0.52
C GLU A 26 6.14 7.42 -1.67
N PHE A 27 5.04 6.68 -1.67
CA PHE A 27 4.71 5.68 -2.68
C PHE A 27 3.32 5.95 -3.26
N VAL A 28 3.16 5.58 -4.54
CA VAL A 28 1.88 5.61 -5.25
C VAL A 28 1.59 4.21 -5.75
N LEU A 29 0.34 3.77 -5.55
CA LEU A 29 -0.22 2.59 -6.19
C LEU A 29 -1.20 3.02 -7.28
N LEU A 30 -1.02 2.48 -8.48
CA LEU A 30 -2.05 2.52 -9.53
C LEU A 30 -2.70 1.15 -9.60
N LEU A 31 -4.02 1.14 -9.48
CA LEU A 31 -4.84 -0.06 -9.32
C LEU A 31 -5.90 -0.10 -10.44
N PRO A 32 -5.55 -0.58 -11.64
CA PRO A 32 -6.51 -0.67 -12.74
C PRO A 32 -7.68 -1.59 -12.38
N GLU A 33 -8.86 -1.32 -12.96
CA GLU A 33 -10.05 -2.16 -12.80
C GLU A 33 -10.49 -2.37 -11.34
N ILE A 34 -10.19 -1.40 -10.48
CA ILE A 34 -10.70 -1.33 -9.10
C ILE A 34 -11.63 -0.14 -8.99
N ASP A 35 -12.88 -0.42 -8.64
CA ASP A 35 -13.87 0.61 -8.33
C ASP A 35 -13.68 1.19 -6.92
N GLN A 36 -14.45 2.22 -6.61
CA GLN A 36 -14.37 2.93 -5.35
C GLN A 36 -14.67 2.05 -4.13
N ASP A 37 -15.60 1.11 -4.25
CA ASP A 37 -16.03 0.25 -3.15
C ASP A 37 -14.93 -0.80 -2.85
N ALA A 38 -14.38 -1.41 -3.89
CA ALA A 38 -13.23 -2.30 -3.78
C ALA A 38 -12.01 -1.60 -3.21
N ALA A 39 -11.75 -0.34 -3.60
CA ALA A 39 -10.66 0.47 -3.04
C ALA A 39 -10.86 0.72 -1.54
N HIS A 40 -12.08 1.05 -1.09
CA HIS A 40 -12.41 1.25 0.33
C HIS A 40 -12.20 -0.01 1.18
N VAL A 41 -12.38 -1.20 0.60
CA VAL A 41 -12.12 -2.46 1.28
C VAL A 41 -10.63 -2.83 1.27
N MET A 42 -9.95 -2.59 0.15
CA MET A 42 -8.56 -3.03 -0.03
C MET A 42 -7.55 -2.17 0.75
N MET A 43 -7.74 -0.85 0.78
CA MET A 43 -6.77 0.08 1.37
C MET A 43 -6.57 -0.13 2.88
N PRO A 44 -7.62 -0.29 3.71
CA PRO A 44 -7.46 -0.61 5.13
C PRO A 44 -6.75 -1.95 5.36
N LYS A 45 -7.00 -2.96 4.51
CA LYS A 45 -6.33 -4.27 4.59
C LYS A 45 -4.84 -4.16 4.29
N LEU A 46 -4.48 -3.40 3.27
CA LEU A 46 -3.08 -3.13 2.93
C LEU A 46 -2.38 -2.38 4.09
N GLN A 47 -3.02 -1.36 4.64
CA GLN A 47 -2.50 -0.61 5.79
C GLN A 47 -2.27 -1.52 7.01
N ALA A 48 -3.24 -2.36 7.35
CA ALA A 48 -3.12 -3.31 8.46
C ALA A 48 -1.97 -4.30 8.24
N THR A 49 -1.80 -4.80 7.01
CA THR A 49 -0.70 -5.72 6.64
C THR A 49 0.66 -5.05 6.79
N LEU A 50 0.78 -3.79 6.33
CA LEU A 50 1.99 -3.00 6.50
C LEU A 50 2.32 -2.76 7.98
N LEU A 51 1.34 -2.33 8.78
CA LEU A 51 1.53 -2.10 10.22
C LEU A 51 1.93 -3.38 10.96
N ALA A 52 1.31 -4.50 10.65
CA ALA A 52 1.69 -5.80 11.21
C ALA A 52 3.16 -6.12 10.91
N ARG A 53 3.60 -5.89 9.67
CA ARG A 53 4.99 -6.11 9.25
C ARG A 53 5.99 -5.18 9.93
N MET A 54 5.60 -3.94 10.21
CA MET A 54 6.47 -3.00 10.95
C MET A 54 6.60 -3.43 12.42
N ARG A 55 5.49 -3.88 13.02
CA ARG A 55 5.46 -4.39 14.40
C ARG A 55 6.33 -5.65 14.55
N GLU A 56 6.25 -6.60 13.62
CA GLU A 56 7.11 -7.80 13.60
C GLU A 56 8.61 -7.47 13.62
N ARG A 57 8.98 -6.31 13.07
CA ARG A 57 10.37 -5.85 12.95
C ARG A 57 10.76 -4.83 14.01
N ASN A 58 9.88 -4.53 14.97
CA ASN A 58 10.04 -3.50 15.99
C ASN A 58 10.37 -2.10 15.40
N TRP A 59 9.76 -1.76 14.25
CA TRP A 59 9.90 -0.43 13.66
C TRP A 59 8.71 0.45 14.04
N PRO A 60 8.92 1.57 14.78
CA PRO A 60 7.85 2.45 15.24
C PRO A 60 7.43 3.43 14.13
N VAL A 61 6.86 2.90 13.05
CA VAL A 61 6.39 3.70 11.91
C VAL A 61 4.91 3.42 11.63
N THR A 62 4.22 4.45 11.17
CA THR A 62 2.83 4.41 10.75
C THR A 62 2.73 4.76 9.26
N PHE A 63 1.55 4.59 8.67
CA PHE A 63 1.30 4.90 7.26
C PHE A 63 0.08 5.81 7.15
N SER A 64 0.22 6.89 6.39
CA SER A 64 -0.89 7.73 5.93
C SER A 64 -1.20 7.36 4.48
N ILE A 65 -2.47 7.08 4.17
CA ILE A 65 -2.88 6.62 2.83
C ILE A 65 -4.07 7.46 2.36
N GLY A 66 -3.89 8.12 1.22
CA GLY A 66 -4.97 8.78 0.47
C GLY A 66 -5.41 7.92 -0.70
N VAL A 67 -6.71 7.96 -1.03
CA VAL A 67 -7.29 7.17 -2.12
C VAL A 67 -8.06 8.10 -3.05
N LEU A 68 -7.80 7.96 -4.34
CA LEU A 68 -8.50 8.69 -5.40
C LEU A 68 -9.01 7.67 -6.41
N THR A 69 -10.30 7.78 -6.75
CA THR A 69 -10.94 6.95 -7.78
C THR A 69 -11.47 7.86 -8.87
N TRP A 70 -11.36 7.43 -10.12
CA TRP A 70 -11.94 8.12 -11.27
C TRP A 70 -13.14 7.32 -11.79
N ARG A 71 -14.20 8.02 -12.17
CA ARG A 71 -15.44 7.46 -12.75
C ARG A 71 -15.59 7.95 -14.18
#